data_AF-A0A8H3EWW5-F1
#
_entry.id   AF-A0A8H3EWW5-F1
#
_cell.length_a   1.000
_cell.length_b   1.000
_cell.length_c   1.000
_cell.angle_alpha   90.00
_cell.angle_beta   90.00
_cell.angle_gamma   90.00
#
_symmetry.space_group_name_H-M   'P 1'
#
loop_
_entity.id
_entity.type
_entity.pdbx_description
1 polymer ?
#
loop_
_entity_poly.entity_id
_entity_poly.type
_entity_poly.pdbx_seq_one_letter_code
_entity_poly.pdbx_strand_id
1 'polypeptide(L)'
;MESSDSNPTNSESTPPRNFRFFNLPFELRRKILSHLLLQNRIIDLDPANALSNPARLNLFLTSRRMHEEAYHVFYGIHTFRIFPIHPRFFGSRVKSILSRLPPRYRAALVSLEIRLGTGWSKPPKTWTVTNKLGLQDCTRVRNLEVFVECDPSHQIFHGFRVTIDFFTEFSGSLLESIVKHMPYLDWVTFNRHGPSVRRDSELMSRLQEAVLKGQKKIAWAKDKWADDEEDDDRKTQIGRVLRSDLLCMREAIRSFTIEEQSTHHADE
;
A
#
# COMPACT_ATOMS: atom_id res chain seq x y z
N MET A 1 39.62 -24.37 -63.27
CA MET A 1 38.53 -24.76 -62.36
C MET A 1 38.38 -23.63 -61.37
N GLU A 2 37.30 -22.88 -61.54
CA GLU A 2 36.86 -21.80 -60.67
C GLU A 2 36.49 -22.34 -59.28
N SER A 3 36.85 -21.62 -58.23
CA SER A 3 36.08 -21.62 -56.98
C SER A 3 36.15 -20.23 -56.39
N SER A 4 35.18 -19.41 -56.79
CA SER A 4 34.90 -18.09 -56.27
C SER A 4 34.32 -18.20 -54.86
N ASP A 5 35.08 -17.73 -53.87
CA ASP A 5 34.62 -17.49 -52.50
C ASP A 5 33.53 -16.40 -52.51
N SER A 6 32.26 -16.83 -52.43
CA SER A 6 31.15 -15.94 -52.11
C SER A 6 31.04 -15.82 -50.59
N ASN A 7 31.62 -14.75 -50.05
CA ASN A 7 31.44 -14.31 -48.66
C ASN A 7 29.95 -13.94 -48.44
N PRO A 8 29.25 -14.46 -47.42
CA PRO A 8 27.86 -14.10 -47.19
C PRO A 8 27.79 -12.65 -46.73
N THR A 9 27.03 -11.87 -47.50
CA THR A 9 26.70 -10.47 -47.24
C THR A 9 26.18 -10.27 -45.81
N ASN A 10 26.93 -9.48 -45.06
CA ASN A 10 26.58 -8.91 -43.77
C ASN A 10 25.25 -8.17 -43.91
N SER A 11 24.15 -8.75 -43.42
CA SER A 11 22.85 -8.08 -43.38
C SER A 11 22.94 -6.89 -42.44
N GLU A 12 22.95 -5.68 -43.00
CA GLU A 12 22.82 -4.43 -42.23
C GLU A 12 21.54 -4.50 -41.38
N SER A 13 21.70 -4.82 -40.09
CA SER A 13 20.62 -4.74 -39.12
C SER A 13 20.24 -3.27 -39.00
N THR A 14 19.13 -2.88 -39.62
CA THR A 14 18.55 -1.55 -39.42
C THR A 14 18.35 -1.34 -37.92
N PRO A 15 18.80 -0.21 -37.35
CA PRO A 15 18.72 0.00 -35.91
C PRO A 15 17.26 -0.15 -35.48
N PRO A 16 16.99 -0.87 -34.38
CA PRO A 16 15.62 -1.17 -33.97
C PRO A 16 14.84 0.13 -33.81
N ARG A 17 13.72 0.25 -34.52
CA ARG A 17 12.87 1.43 -34.47
C ARG A 17 12.36 1.60 -33.04
N ASN A 18 12.66 2.74 -32.42
CA ASN A 18 12.18 3.04 -31.07
C ASN A 18 10.66 2.86 -30.95
N PHE A 19 10.24 2.19 -29.89
CA PHE A 19 8.82 1.94 -29.63
C PHE A 19 8.07 3.26 -29.32
N ARG A 20 7.04 3.56 -30.12
CA ARG A 20 6.24 4.78 -29.97
C ARG A 20 5.15 4.60 -28.91
N PHE A 21 5.54 4.66 -27.64
CA PHE A 21 4.63 4.46 -26.50
C PHE A 21 3.34 5.31 -26.57
N PHE A 22 3.44 6.59 -26.92
CA PHE A 22 2.28 7.50 -26.97
C PHE A 22 1.33 7.29 -28.15
N ASN A 23 1.68 6.44 -29.12
CA ASN A 23 0.79 6.05 -30.21
C ASN A 23 -0.17 4.92 -29.79
N LEU A 24 0.08 4.25 -28.67
CA LEU A 24 -0.85 3.27 -28.11
C LEU A 24 -2.12 3.96 -27.59
N PRO A 25 -3.28 3.30 -27.62
CA PRO A 25 -4.47 3.73 -26.87
C PRO A 25 -4.20 3.94 -25.38
N PHE A 26 -4.93 4.86 -24.75
CA PHE A 26 -4.73 5.23 -23.35
C PHE A 26 -4.85 4.04 -22.39
N GLU A 27 -5.76 3.12 -22.68
CA GLU A 27 -6.02 1.91 -21.89
C GLU A 27 -4.78 1.02 -21.81
N LEU A 28 -4.09 0.84 -22.95
CA LEU A 28 -2.86 0.06 -23.02
C LEU A 28 -1.71 0.77 -22.31
N ARG A 29 -1.57 2.09 -22.50
CA ARG A 29 -0.56 2.87 -21.78
C ARG A 29 -0.74 2.77 -20.27
N ARG A 30 -1.98 2.89 -19.78
CA ARG A 30 -2.33 2.74 -18.36
C ARG A 30 -1.98 1.36 -17.83
N LYS A 31 -2.30 0.29 -18.58
CA LYS A 31 -1.95 -1.10 -18.20
C LYS A 31 -0.42 -1.27 -18.10
N ILE A 32 0.32 -0.84 -19.12
CA ILE A 32 1.79 -0.90 -19.12
C ILE A 32 2.36 -0.14 -17.93
N LEU A 33 1.91 1.10 -17.69
CA LEU A 33 2.33 1.90 -16.55
C LEU A 33 2.00 1.22 -15.22
N SER A 34 0.84 0.58 -15.11
CA SER A 34 0.45 -0.14 -13.89
C SER A 34 1.44 -1.26 -13.60
N HIS A 35 1.83 -2.05 -14.60
CA HIS A 35 2.84 -3.12 -14.43
C HIS A 35 4.24 -2.58 -14.08
N LEU A 36 4.68 -1.51 -14.76
CA LEU A 36 6.01 -0.93 -14.52
C LEU A 36 6.13 -0.27 -13.15
N LEU A 37 5.04 0.36 -12.70
CA LEU A 37 5.03 1.15 -11.47
C LEU A 37 4.64 0.34 -10.24
N LEU A 38 3.96 -0.80 -10.38
CA LEU A 38 3.48 -1.63 -9.27
C LEU A 38 4.60 -2.09 -8.33
N GLN A 39 4.47 -1.77 -7.05
CA GLN A 39 5.33 -2.19 -5.96
C GLN A 39 4.51 -3.05 -4.98
N ASN A 40 5.03 -4.23 -4.64
CA ASN A 40 4.35 -5.19 -3.76
C ASN A 40 4.40 -4.80 -2.27
N ARG A 41 4.76 -3.55 -1.96
CA ARG A 41 4.92 -3.05 -0.60
C ARG A 41 4.18 -1.74 -0.43
N ILE A 42 3.61 -1.56 0.75
CA ILE A 42 3.00 -0.29 1.19
C ILE A 42 4.08 0.76 1.18
N ILE A 43 3.85 1.94 0.60
CA ILE A 43 4.87 2.98 0.50
C ILE A 43 5.03 3.68 1.85
N ASP A 44 6.25 3.66 2.38
CA ASP A 44 6.63 4.27 3.66
C ASP A 44 8.06 4.83 3.59
N LEU A 45 8.46 5.62 4.58
CA LEU A 45 9.79 6.18 4.75
C LEU A 45 10.83 5.16 5.26
N ASP A 46 10.44 3.92 5.47
CA ASP A 46 11.37 2.83 5.85
C ASP A 46 12.55 2.77 4.87
N PRO A 47 13.82 2.78 5.31
CA PRO A 47 14.98 2.66 4.41
C PRO A 47 14.91 1.48 3.44
N ALA A 48 14.25 0.38 3.82
CA ALA A 48 14.03 -0.78 2.94
C ALA A 48 12.92 -0.58 1.89
N ASN A 49 12.21 0.55 1.97
CA ASN A 49 10.99 0.85 1.23
C ASN A 49 11.09 2.15 0.44
N ALA A 50 11.81 3.14 0.98
CA ALA A 50 11.76 4.56 0.71
C ALA A 50 12.09 4.95 -0.74
N LEU A 51 11.30 4.48 -1.72
CA LEU A 51 11.53 4.55 -3.16
C LEU A 51 12.39 3.39 -3.71
N SER A 52 12.14 2.16 -3.22
CA SER A 52 12.82 0.86 -3.49
C SER A 52 13.26 0.54 -4.94
N ASN A 53 12.92 1.33 -5.94
CA ASN A 53 13.56 1.27 -7.25
C ASN A 53 13.60 2.68 -7.89
N PRO A 54 14.73 3.42 -7.79
CA PRO A 54 14.84 4.75 -8.39
C PRO A 54 14.69 4.70 -9.93
N ALA A 55 15.00 3.57 -10.58
CA ALA A 55 14.82 3.42 -12.02
C ALA A 55 13.35 3.49 -12.43
N ARG A 56 12.41 3.04 -11.59
CA ARG A 56 10.97 3.18 -11.85
C ARG A 56 10.51 4.63 -11.73
N LEU A 57 11.14 5.40 -10.84
CA LEU A 57 10.82 6.80 -10.66
C LEU A 57 11.37 7.70 -11.79
N ASN A 58 12.35 7.21 -12.56
CA ASN A 58 12.82 7.91 -13.76
C ASN A 58 11.70 8.09 -14.80
N LEU A 59 10.67 7.24 -14.81
CA LEU A 59 9.50 7.40 -15.69
C LEU A 59 8.85 8.78 -15.53
N PHE A 60 8.78 9.29 -14.29
CA PHE A 60 8.22 10.61 -13.99
C PHE A 60 9.05 11.77 -14.53
N LEU A 61 10.31 11.52 -14.89
CA LEU A 61 11.26 12.53 -15.36
C LEU A 61 11.40 12.55 -16.88
N THR A 62 10.86 11.56 -17.60
CA THR A 62 11.03 11.42 -19.05
C THR A 62 10.37 12.54 -19.86
N SER A 63 9.12 12.91 -19.54
CA SER A 63 8.38 13.99 -20.19
C SER A 63 7.20 14.43 -19.33
N ARG A 64 6.67 15.65 -19.58
CA ARG A 64 5.46 16.15 -18.91
C ARG A 64 4.26 15.25 -19.12
N ARG A 65 4.05 14.75 -20.34
CA ARG A 65 2.93 13.84 -20.66
C ARG A 65 3.07 12.50 -19.92
N MET A 66 4.28 11.95 -19.86
CA MET A 66 4.54 10.72 -19.09
C MET A 66 4.27 10.94 -17.60
N HIS A 67 4.73 12.06 -17.05
CA HIS A 67 4.51 12.41 -15.65
C HIS A 67 3.02 12.42 -15.30
N GLU A 68 2.20 13.12 -16.08
CA GLU A 68 0.75 13.23 -15.86
C GLU A 68 0.04 11.87 -15.94
N GLU A 69 0.39 11.00 -16.91
CA GLU A 69 -0.20 9.66 -16.99
C GLU A 69 0.30 8.74 -15.85
N ALA A 70 1.60 8.81 -15.51
CA ALA A 70 2.23 7.93 -14.53
C ALA A 70 1.80 8.21 -13.09
N TYR A 71 1.66 9.48 -12.68
CA TYR A 71 1.35 9.78 -11.28
C TYR A 71 -0.04 9.35 -10.86
N HIS A 72 -1.04 9.53 -11.73
CA HIS A 72 -2.39 9.04 -11.46
C HIS A 72 -2.42 7.53 -11.25
N VAL A 73 -1.61 6.78 -12.01
CA VAL A 73 -1.46 5.34 -11.84
C VAL A 73 -0.73 5.03 -10.54
N PHE A 74 0.46 5.59 -10.32
CA PHE A 74 1.29 5.30 -9.15
C PHE A 74 0.57 5.59 -7.83
N TYR A 75 0.01 6.79 -7.66
CA TYR A 75 -0.68 7.14 -6.42
C TYR A 75 -2.05 6.45 -6.28
N GLY A 76 -2.63 5.97 -7.39
CA GLY A 76 -3.90 5.25 -7.40
C GLY A 76 -3.80 3.75 -7.08
N ILE A 77 -2.69 3.09 -7.43
CA ILE A 77 -2.52 1.64 -7.22
C ILE A 77 -1.85 1.29 -5.89
N HIS A 78 -1.08 2.21 -5.29
CA HIS A 78 -0.34 1.94 -4.06
C HIS A 78 -1.07 2.42 -2.82
N THR A 79 -0.90 1.67 -1.73
CA THR A 79 -1.27 2.09 -0.38
C THR A 79 -0.10 2.86 0.23
N PHE A 80 -0.37 4.02 0.83
CA PHE A 80 0.63 4.84 1.51
C PHE A 80 0.43 4.80 3.01
N ARG A 81 1.52 4.70 3.77
CA ARG A 81 1.44 4.75 5.22
C ARG A 81 1.38 6.19 5.72
N ILE A 82 0.44 6.47 6.63
CA ILE A 82 0.28 7.81 7.20
C ILE A 82 1.46 8.16 8.11
N PHE A 83 1.89 7.22 8.95
CA PHE A 83 2.99 7.42 9.90
C PHE A 83 4.12 6.43 9.69
N PRO A 84 5.38 6.87 9.75
CA PRO A 84 6.52 5.98 9.59
C PRO A 84 6.66 5.04 10.79
N ILE A 85 6.93 3.77 10.51
CA ILE A 85 7.12 2.73 11.54
C ILE A 85 8.57 2.48 11.92
N HIS A 86 9.52 2.92 11.09
CA HIS A 86 10.91 2.59 11.30
C HIS A 86 11.48 3.37 12.52
N PRO A 87 12.16 2.72 13.48
CA PRO A 87 12.61 3.35 14.74
C PRO A 87 13.45 4.61 14.55
N ARG A 88 14.23 4.67 13.47
CA ARG A 88 14.99 5.88 13.06
C ARG A 88 14.15 7.16 13.06
N PHE A 89 12.86 7.06 12.78
CA PHE A 89 11.95 8.21 12.68
C PHE A 89 11.16 8.49 13.95
N PHE A 90 11.34 7.71 15.02
CA PHE A 90 10.58 7.85 16.26
C PHE A 90 11.03 9.05 17.10
N GLY A 91 12.33 9.36 17.07
CA GLY A 91 12.93 10.47 17.85
C GLY A 91 13.10 11.78 17.09
N SER A 92 12.96 11.77 15.76
CA SER A 92 13.26 12.92 14.90
C SER A 92 11.97 13.65 14.48
N ARG A 93 12.02 14.96 14.22
CA ARG A 93 10.91 15.78 13.65
C ARG A 93 10.61 15.43 12.18
N VAL A 94 10.60 14.14 11.87
CA VAL A 94 10.52 13.62 10.51
C VAL A 94 9.07 13.67 10.08
N LYS A 95 8.83 14.55 9.11
CA LYS A 95 7.58 14.69 8.38
C LYS A 95 7.23 13.35 7.72
N SER A 96 6.00 12.86 7.92
CA SER A 96 5.47 11.69 7.24
C SER A 96 5.56 11.84 5.72
N ILE A 97 5.55 10.74 4.97
CA ILE A 97 5.55 10.80 3.50
C ILE A 97 4.37 11.64 3.00
N LEU A 98 3.20 11.47 3.60
CA LEU A 98 1.98 12.20 3.24
C LEU A 98 2.16 13.72 3.34
N SER A 99 2.76 14.19 4.43
CA SER A 99 3.03 15.62 4.63
C SER A 99 4.08 16.20 3.67
N ARG A 100 4.90 15.35 3.02
CA ARG A 100 5.87 15.75 1.99
C ARG A 100 5.27 15.80 0.59
N LEU A 101 4.17 15.07 0.36
CA LEU A 101 3.50 15.09 -0.93
C LEU A 101 2.80 16.45 -1.14
N PRO A 102 2.97 17.09 -2.31
CA PRO A 102 2.13 18.21 -2.71
C PRO A 102 0.63 17.83 -2.70
N PRO A 103 -0.28 18.79 -2.43
CA PRO A 103 -1.72 18.53 -2.36
C PRO A 103 -2.28 17.79 -3.58
N ARG A 104 -1.77 18.10 -4.79
CA ARG A 104 -2.19 17.42 -6.03
C ARG A 104 -1.97 15.91 -6.02
N TYR A 105 -0.90 15.42 -5.37
CA TYR A 105 -0.64 13.99 -5.28
C TYR A 105 -1.45 13.35 -4.16
N ARG A 106 -1.68 14.07 -3.05
CA ARG A 106 -2.58 13.61 -1.98
C ARG A 106 -4.00 13.38 -2.52
N ALA A 107 -4.48 14.27 -3.36
CA ALA A 107 -5.78 14.15 -4.02
C ALA A 107 -5.85 12.94 -4.97
N ALA A 108 -4.73 12.40 -5.44
CA ALA A 108 -4.67 11.22 -6.29
C ALA A 108 -4.62 9.89 -5.51
N LEU A 109 -4.38 9.93 -4.19
CA LEU A 109 -4.30 8.74 -3.34
C LEU A 109 -5.67 8.06 -3.24
N VAL A 110 -5.65 6.73 -3.32
CA VAL A 110 -6.88 5.92 -3.20
C VAL A 110 -6.89 5.08 -1.91
N SER A 111 -5.71 4.68 -1.40
CA SER A 111 -5.59 3.85 -0.21
C SER A 111 -4.53 4.38 0.76
N LEU A 112 -4.86 4.36 2.04
CA LEU A 112 -3.98 4.72 3.15
C LEU A 112 -3.95 3.62 4.20
N GLU A 113 -2.80 3.42 4.83
CA GLU A 113 -2.64 2.51 5.98
C GLU A 113 -2.15 3.28 7.22
N ILE A 114 -2.69 2.94 8.39
CA ILE A 114 -2.00 3.11 9.67
C ILE A 114 -1.61 1.77 10.25
N ARG A 115 -0.41 1.68 10.82
CA ARG A 115 0.06 0.50 11.51
C ARG A 115 0.17 0.80 13.00
N LEU A 116 -0.53 0.02 13.82
CA LEU A 116 -0.55 0.13 15.28
C LEU A 116 0.20 -1.05 15.87
N GLY A 117 1.07 -0.79 16.85
CA GLY A 117 1.80 -1.83 17.59
C GLY A 117 3.31 -1.58 17.62
N THR A 118 3.87 -0.91 16.63
CA THR A 118 5.30 -0.53 16.66
C THR A 118 5.54 0.57 17.70
N GLY A 119 6.46 0.32 18.64
CA GLY A 119 6.77 1.28 19.71
C GLY A 119 5.63 1.47 20.71
N TRP A 120 4.78 0.45 20.92
CA TRP A 120 3.59 0.53 21.77
C TRP A 120 3.85 0.99 23.22
N SER A 121 5.04 0.72 23.78
CA SER A 121 5.45 1.20 25.11
C SER A 121 5.90 2.66 25.11
N LYS A 122 6.28 3.21 23.96
CA LYS A 122 6.64 4.62 23.79
C LYS A 122 6.32 5.08 22.36
N PRO A 123 5.04 5.31 22.03
CA PRO A 123 4.63 5.70 20.70
C PRO A 123 5.36 6.97 20.25
N PRO A 124 5.70 7.11 18.96
CA PRO A 124 6.43 8.27 18.50
C PRO A 124 5.64 9.56 18.73
N LYS A 125 6.29 10.57 19.30
CA LYS A 125 5.67 11.89 19.52
C LYS A 125 5.25 12.57 18.21
N THR A 126 5.78 12.12 17.07
CA THR A 126 5.43 12.61 15.74
C THR A 126 4.12 12.07 15.20
N TRP A 127 3.53 11.06 15.86
CA TRP A 127 2.22 10.51 15.51
C TRP A 127 1.12 11.41 16.05
N THR A 128 1.04 12.61 15.48
CA THR A 128 0.02 13.60 15.79
C THR A 128 -0.63 14.03 14.49
N VAL A 129 -1.96 14.02 14.46
CA VAL A 129 -2.72 14.54 13.34
C VAL A 129 -2.72 16.06 13.43
N THR A 130 -2.14 16.72 12.43
CA THR A 130 -2.12 18.18 12.30
C THR A 130 -2.53 18.55 10.88
N ASN A 131 -2.95 19.80 10.66
CA ASN A 131 -3.30 20.28 9.32
C ASN A 131 -2.16 20.09 8.29
N LYS A 132 -0.90 20.06 8.76
CA LYS A 132 0.29 19.81 7.93
C LYS A 132 0.36 18.38 7.37
N LEU A 133 -0.36 17.43 7.97
CA LEU A 133 -0.45 16.06 7.48
C LEU A 133 -1.22 15.98 6.14
N GLY A 134 -2.15 16.93 5.91
CA GLY A 134 -2.88 17.04 4.65
C GLY A 134 -3.94 15.96 4.42
N LEU A 135 -4.49 15.40 5.50
CA LEU A 135 -5.54 14.37 5.39
C LEU A 135 -6.79 14.89 4.66
N GLN A 136 -7.11 16.18 4.82
CA GLN A 136 -8.22 16.81 4.11
C GLN A 136 -8.04 16.87 2.59
N ASP A 137 -6.79 16.82 2.11
CA ASP A 137 -6.47 16.85 0.67
C ASP A 137 -6.64 15.47 0.02
N CYS A 138 -6.84 14.40 0.81
CA CYS A 138 -6.97 13.03 0.34
C CYS A 138 -8.39 12.73 -0.19
N THR A 139 -8.80 13.47 -1.23
CA THR A 139 -10.20 13.51 -1.72
C THR A 139 -10.71 12.21 -2.32
N ARG A 140 -9.81 11.31 -2.75
CA ARG A 140 -10.16 10.03 -3.39
C ARG A 140 -10.03 8.82 -2.46
N VAL A 141 -9.55 9.01 -1.22
CA VAL A 141 -9.39 7.91 -0.26
C VAL A 141 -10.74 7.60 0.38
N ARG A 142 -11.32 6.45 0.00
CA ARG A 142 -12.60 5.96 0.54
C ARG A 142 -12.44 4.91 1.62
N ASN A 143 -11.29 4.24 1.66
CA ASN A 143 -10.93 3.21 2.62
C ASN A 143 -9.65 3.60 3.38
N LEU A 144 -9.67 3.46 4.70
CA LEU A 144 -8.49 3.52 5.57
C LEU A 144 -8.22 2.12 6.12
N GLU A 145 -7.03 1.60 5.87
CA GLU A 145 -6.59 0.33 6.43
C GLU A 145 -5.93 0.56 7.79
N VAL A 146 -6.44 -0.12 8.82
CA VAL A 146 -5.87 -0.12 10.17
C VAL A 146 -5.25 -1.49 10.42
N PHE A 147 -3.93 -1.56 10.36
CA PHE A 147 -3.17 -2.77 10.61
C PHE A 147 -2.72 -2.82 12.07
N VAL A 148 -3.22 -3.80 12.83
CA VAL A 148 -2.85 -4.01 14.23
C VAL A 148 -1.83 -5.14 14.32
N GLU A 149 -0.63 -4.79 14.73
CA GLU A 149 0.50 -5.72 14.86
C GLU A 149 0.52 -6.41 16.21
N CYS A 150 0.18 -5.68 17.26
CA CYS A 150 0.21 -6.16 18.63
C CYS A 150 -0.92 -5.52 19.41
N ASP A 151 -1.51 -6.30 20.33
CA ASP A 151 -2.45 -5.82 21.32
C ASP A 151 -1.84 -5.90 22.72
N PRO A 152 -1.29 -4.79 23.24
CA PRO A 152 -0.74 -4.74 24.57
C PRO A 152 -1.76 -4.97 25.67
N SER A 153 -3.08 -4.92 25.44
CA SER A 153 -4.09 -5.18 26.48
C SER A 153 -4.06 -6.64 26.98
N HIS A 154 -3.48 -7.56 26.19
CA HIS A 154 -3.39 -8.98 26.53
C HIS A 154 -2.39 -9.29 27.67
N GLN A 155 -2.77 -10.13 28.64
CA GLN A 155 -2.05 -10.37 29.91
C GLN A 155 -0.55 -10.65 29.77
N ILE A 156 -0.12 -11.29 28.67
CA ILE A 156 1.29 -11.56 28.34
C ILE A 156 2.18 -10.30 28.37
N PHE A 157 1.60 -9.11 28.17
CA PHE A 157 2.31 -7.84 28.17
C PHE A 157 2.33 -7.12 29.52
N HIS A 158 1.72 -7.68 30.58
CA HIS A 158 1.54 -6.98 31.87
C HIS A 158 2.82 -6.35 32.43
N GLY A 159 3.96 -7.06 32.37
CA GLY A 159 5.25 -6.56 32.86
C GLY A 159 5.99 -5.59 31.92
N PHE A 160 5.50 -5.40 30.69
CA PHE A 160 6.14 -4.56 29.68
C PHE A 160 5.35 -3.27 29.39
N ARG A 161 4.14 -3.15 29.94
CA ARG A 161 3.26 -1.99 29.75
C ARG A 161 3.70 -0.79 30.58
N VAL A 162 3.45 0.39 30.02
CA VAL A 162 3.49 1.64 30.79
C VAL A 162 2.29 1.68 31.74
N THR A 163 1.09 1.53 31.19
CA THR A 163 -0.16 1.25 31.92
C THR A 163 -1.06 0.37 31.04
N ILE A 164 -2.15 -0.16 31.62
CA ILE A 164 -3.10 -1.02 30.90
C ILE A 164 -3.75 -0.29 29.71
N ASP A 165 -4.18 0.96 29.91
CA ASP A 165 -4.96 1.70 28.91
C ASP A 165 -4.14 2.63 28.02
N PHE A 166 -2.86 2.87 28.34
CA PHE A 166 -2.06 3.91 27.67
C PHE A 166 -2.04 3.76 26.14
N PHE A 167 -1.76 2.55 25.65
CA PHE A 167 -1.68 2.31 24.21
C PHE A 167 -3.07 2.25 23.55
N THR A 168 -4.06 1.74 24.28
CA THR A 168 -5.47 1.68 23.87
C THR A 168 -6.02 3.08 23.64
N GLU A 169 -5.86 3.98 24.61
CA GLU A 169 -6.32 5.36 24.51
C GLU A 169 -5.53 6.17 23.48
N PHE A 170 -4.21 5.97 23.41
CA PHE A 170 -3.38 6.58 22.37
C PHE A 170 -3.88 6.19 20.97
N SER A 171 -4.07 4.90 20.71
CA SER A 171 -4.46 4.39 19.40
C SER A 171 -5.87 4.80 19.02
N GLY A 172 -6.81 4.74 19.97
CA GLY A 172 -8.18 5.21 19.80
C GLY A 172 -8.27 6.70 19.50
N SER A 173 -7.56 7.53 20.26
CA SER A 173 -7.50 8.99 20.05
C SER A 173 -6.84 9.36 18.72
N LEU A 174 -5.79 8.63 18.33
CA LEU A 174 -5.12 8.82 17.06
C LEU A 174 -6.07 8.51 15.89
N LEU A 175 -6.74 7.36 15.93
CA LEU A 175 -7.68 6.95 14.88
C LEU A 175 -8.88 7.91 14.79
N GLU A 176 -9.45 8.31 15.93
CA GLU A 176 -10.53 9.29 15.98
C GLU A 176 -10.10 10.59 15.28
N SER A 177 -8.89 11.08 15.59
CA SER A 177 -8.38 12.29 14.98
C SER A 177 -8.12 12.13 13.48
N ILE A 178 -7.67 10.98 13.00
CA ILE A 178 -7.50 10.72 11.55
C ILE A 178 -8.86 10.76 10.85
N VAL A 179 -9.82 9.98 11.36
CA VAL A 179 -11.16 9.87 10.78
C VAL A 179 -11.84 11.24 10.71
N LYS A 180 -11.71 12.05 11.76
CA LYS A 180 -12.22 13.43 11.80
C LYS A 180 -11.65 14.32 10.69
N HIS A 181 -10.39 14.15 10.30
CA HIS A 181 -9.72 14.97 9.28
C HIS A 181 -9.79 14.38 7.87
N MET A 182 -10.53 13.28 7.66
CA MET A 182 -10.74 12.65 6.36
C MET A 182 -12.22 12.70 5.97
N PRO A 183 -12.71 13.82 5.40
CA PRO A 183 -14.13 13.99 5.12
C PRO A 183 -14.68 13.00 4.08
N TYR A 184 -13.84 12.56 3.15
CA TYR A 184 -14.20 11.65 2.04
C TYR A 184 -14.11 10.16 2.38
N LEU A 185 -13.68 9.83 3.61
CA LEU A 185 -13.57 8.45 4.06
C LEU A 185 -14.97 7.84 4.24
N ASP A 186 -15.19 6.65 3.71
CA ASP A 186 -16.47 5.94 3.79
C ASP A 186 -16.41 4.78 4.80
N TRP A 187 -15.33 4.00 4.76
CA TRP A 187 -15.13 2.87 5.67
C TRP A 187 -13.68 2.72 6.14
N VAL A 188 -13.52 2.02 7.26
CA VAL A 188 -12.24 1.65 7.86
C VAL A 188 -12.14 0.14 7.87
N THR A 189 -11.07 -0.39 7.28
CA THR A 189 -10.81 -1.83 7.23
C THR A 189 -9.79 -2.22 8.29
N PHE A 190 -10.17 -3.10 9.22
CA PHE A 190 -9.26 -3.65 10.21
C PHE A 190 -8.53 -4.90 9.70
N ASN A 191 -7.23 -4.93 9.93
CA ASN A 191 -6.32 -6.01 9.59
C ASN A 191 -5.43 -6.34 10.81
N ARG A 192 -5.00 -7.59 10.93
CA ARG A 192 -4.14 -8.06 12.03
C ARG A 192 -2.90 -8.80 11.53
N HIS A 193 -1.82 -8.73 12.30
CA HIS A 193 -0.61 -9.50 12.03
C HIS A 193 -0.78 -10.99 12.31
N GLY A 194 -1.39 -11.33 13.46
CA GLY A 194 -1.58 -12.70 13.91
C GLY A 194 -2.71 -12.85 14.93
N PRO A 195 -2.93 -14.06 15.46
CA PRO A 195 -4.08 -14.40 16.29
C PRO A 195 -4.07 -13.75 17.68
N SER A 196 -2.96 -13.12 18.09
CA SER A 196 -2.87 -12.39 19.36
C SER A 196 -3.78 -11.15 19.41
N VAL A 197 -4.25 -10.66 18.26
CA VAL A 197 -5.19 -9.55 18.17
C VAL A 197 -6.59 -10.12 17.94
N ARG A 198 -7.44 -10.04 18.96
CA ARG A 198 -8.83 -10.53 18.93
C ARG A 198 -9.81 -9.39 18.67
N ARG A 199 -10.94 -9.66 18.00
CA ARG A 199 -11.97 -8.64 17.70
C ARG A 199 -12.62 -8.05 18.96
N ASP A 200 -12.73 -8.87 20.00
CA ASP A 200 -13.35 -8.58 21.30
C ASP A 200 -12.37 -7.96 22.32
N SER A 201 -11.15 -7.62 21.90
CA SER A 201 -10.17 -7.02 22.80
C SER A 201 -10.49 -5.57 23.14
N GLU A 202 -9.93 -5.08 24.25
CA GLU A 202 -10.10 -3.68 24.69
C GLU A 202 -9.58 -2.69 23.63
N LEU A 203 -8.42 -2.98 23.04
CA LEU A 203 -7.84 -2.17 21.97
C LEU A 203 -8.78 -2.12 20.76
N MET A 204 -9.25 -3.28 20.30
CA MET A 204 -10.11 -3.34 19.12
C MET A 204 -11.46 -2.68 19.36
N SER A 205 -12.04 -2.84 20.54
CA SER A 205 -13.29 -2.17 20.94
C SER A 205 -13.13 -0.65 20.90
N ARG A 206 -12.06 -0.12 21.51
CA ARG A 206 -11.74 1.31 21.51
C ARG A 206 -11.51 1.89 20.11
N LEU A 207 -10.90 1.10 19.21
CA LEU A 207 -10.72 1.49 17.81
C LEU A 207 -12.05 1.52 17.05
N GLN A 208 -12.93 0.54 17.26
CA GLN A 208 -14.26 0.51 16.66
C GLN A 208 -15.10 1.72 17.11
N GLU A 209 -15.08 2.05 18.39
CA GLU A 209 -15.72 3.26 18.93
C GLU A 209 -15.23 4.53 18.24
N ALA A 210 -13.92 4.67 18.02
CA ALA A 210 -13.34 5.82 17.33
C ALA A 210 -13.86 5.96 15.88
N VAL A 211 -14.05 4.84 15.17
CA VAL A 211 -14.61 4.82 13.80
C VAL A 211 -16.09 5.16 13.79
N LEU A 212 -16.87 4.58 14.72
CA LEU A 212 -18.30 4.79 14.85
C LEU A 212 -18.63 6.24 15.25
N LYS A 213 -17.82 6.83 16.14
CA LYS A 213 -17.92 8.25 16.52
C LYS A 213 -17.71 9.18 15.31
N GLY A 214 -16.86 8.77 14.38
CA GLY A 214 -16.66 9.44 13.08
C GLY A 214 -17.75 9.14 12.04
N GLN A 215 -18.80 8.39 12.40
CA GLN A 215 -19.89 7.95 11.54
C GLN A 215 -19.40 7.20 10.28
N LYS A 216 -18.31 6.44 10.40
CA LYS A 216 -17.76 5.64 9.30
C LYS A 216 -18.14 4.18 9.46
N LYS A 217 -18.14 3.44 8.35
CA LYS A 217 -18.43 1.99 8.36
C LYS A 217 -17.18 1.21 8.74
N ILE A 218 -17.37 0.06 9.38
CA ILE A 218 -16.29 -0.87 9.72
C ILE A 218 -16.31 -2.04 8.74
N ALA A 219 -15.13 -2.44 8.28
CA ALA A 219 -14.92 -3.63 7.46
C ALA A 219 -13.78 -4.47 8.04
N TRP A 220 -13.80 -5.77 7.76
CA TRP A 220 -12.80 -6.73 8.22
C TRP A 220 -12.09 -7.36 7.02
N ALA A 221 -10.76 -7.49 7.10
CA ALA A 221 -9.97 -8.12 6.04
C ALA A 221 -10.14 -9.66 6.06
N LYS A 222 -11.12 -10.18 5.31
CA LYS A 222 -11.54 -11.61 5.26
C LYS A 222 -10.41 -12.63 5.48
N ASP A 223 -9.34 -12.56 4.67
CA ASP A 223 -8.23 -13.53 4.71
C ASP A 223 -7.47 -13.60 6.05
N LYS A 224 -7.64 -12.61 6.93
CA LYS A 224 -6.90 -12.48 8.21
C LYS A 224 -7.77 -12.68 9.43
N TRP A 225 -9.08 -12.81 9.22
CA TRP A 225 -10.06 -13.03 10.28
C TRP A 225 -10.94 -14.26 10.02
N ALA A 226 -10.53 -15.14 9.10
CA ALA A 226 -11.29 -16.35 8.74
C ALA A 226 -11.57 -17.25 9.95
N ASP A 227 -10.62 -17.36 10.89
CA ASP A 227 -10.80 -18.13 12.13
C ASP A 227 -11.90 -17.55 13.05
N ASP A 228 -12.26 -16.28 12.86
CA ASP A 228 -13.28 -15.56 13.64
C ASP A 228 -14.61 -15.45 12.86
N GLU A 229 -14.70 -16.02 11.64
CA GLU A 229 -15.90 -15.96 10.76
C GLU A 229 -16.84 -17.16 10.93
N GLU A 230 -16.48 -18.21 11.68
CA GLU A 230 -17.36 -19.36 11.95
C GLU A 230 -18.63 -18.99 12.76
N ASP A 231 -18.69 -17.79 13.36
CA ASP A 231 -19.79 -17.34 14.22
C ASP A 231 -20.69 -16.21 13.64
N ASP A 232 -20.37 -15.56 12.52
CA ASP A 232 -21.08 -14.32 12.07
C ASP A 232 -21.46 -14.31 10.58
N ASP A 233 -21.99 -15.45 10.13
CA ASP A 233 -22.31 -15.70 8.72
C ASP A 233 -23.66 -15.09 8.28
N ARG A 234 -23.88 -13.79 8.53
CA ARG A 234 -25.02 -13.03 7.97
C ARG A 234 -24.71 -11.55 7.78
N LYS A 235 -23.81 -11.20 6.86
CA LYS A 235 -23.85 -9.98 5.99
C LYS A 235 -22.44 -9.69 5.46
N THR A 236 -22.28 -9.72 4.14
CA THR A 236 -21.68 -8.65 3.31
C THR A 236 -20.98 -9.23 2.07
N GLN A 237 -21.74 -9.24 0.96
CA GLN A 237 -21.39 -9.80 -0.36
C GLN A 237 -20.49 -8.87 -1.22
N ILE A 238 -20.14 -7.66 -0.76
CA ILE A 238 -19.65 -6.60 -1.66
C ILE A 238 -18.10 -6.60 -1.82
N GLY A 239 -17.35 -7.21 -0.89
CA GLY A 239 -15.88 -7.25 -0.93
C GLY A 239 -15.26 -8.30 -1.87
N ARG A 240 -16.06 -9.19 -2.49
CA ARG A 240 -15.54 -10.29 -3.33
C ARG A 240 -15.05 -9.84 -4.71
N VAL A 241 -15.60 -8.74 -5.26
CA VAL A 241 -15.41 -8.38 -6.68
C VAL A 241 -14.07 -7.67 -6.95
N LEU A 242 -13.56 -6.86 -6.03
CA LEU A 242 -12.30 -6.12 -6.26
C LEU A 242 -11.04 -6.94 -5.90
N ARG A 243 -11.18 -7.97 -5.06
CA ARG A 243 -10.07 -8.84 -4.68
C ARG A 243 -9.90 -10.04 -5.61
N SER A 244 -10.97 -10.55 -6.23
CA SER A 244 -10.85 -11.62 -7.25
C SER A 244 -9.93 -11.20 -8.39
N ASP A 245 -10.04 -9.95 -8.84
CA ASP A 245 -9.26 -9.45 -9.98
C ASP A 245 -7.78 -9.28 -9.62
N LEU A 246 -7.47 -8.82 -8.39
CA LEU A 246 -6.10 -8.70 -7.89
C LEU A 246 -5.48 -10.07 -7.56
N LEU A 247 -6.26 -11.02 -7.05
CA LEU A 247 -5.80 -12.39 -6.77
C LEU A 247 -5.53 -13.15 -8.08
N CYS A 248 -6.44 -13.03 -9.05
CA CYS A 248 -6.28 -13.59 -10.40
C CYS A 248 -5.07 -12.98 -11.12
N MET A 249 -4.82 -11.68 -10.96
CA MET A 249 -3.59 -11.06 -11.47
C MET A 249 -2.33 -11.55 -10.74
N ARG A 250 -2.40 -11.83 -9.43
CA ARG A 250 -1.27 -12.33 -8.65
C ARG A 250 -0.89 -13.76 -9.02
N GLU A 251 -1.89 -14.58 -9.33
CA GLU A 251 -1.69 -15.94 -9.84
C GLU A 251 -1.16 -15.94 -11.27
N ALA A 252 -1.68 -15.06 -12.14
CA ALA A 252 -1.18 -14.90 -13.51
C ALA A 252 0.30 -14.44 -13.58
N ILE A 253 0.73 -13.58 -12.65
CA ILE A 253 2.14 -13.17 -12.58
C ILE A 253 3.03 -14.33 -12.10
N ARG A 254 2.54 -15.14 -11.16
CA ARG A 254 3.25 -16.33 -10.66
C ARG A 254 3.39 -17.39 -11.74
N SER A 255 2.36 -17.65 -12.54
CA SER A 255 2.42 -18.62 -13.64
C SER A 255 3.40 -18.18 -14.73
N PHE A 256 3.41 -16.90 -15.09
CA PHE A 256 4.38 -16.36 -16.06
C PHE A 256 5.84 -16.48 -15.60
N THR A 257 6.10 -16.28 -14.30
CA THR A 257 7.47 -16.37 -13.75
C THR A 257 8.00 -17.82 -13.73
N ILE A 258 7.09 -18.81 -13.66
CA ILE A 258 7.45 -20.24 -13.65
C ILE A 258 7.69 -20.74 -15.08
N GLU A 259 6.95 -20.26 -16.07
CA GLU A 259 7.16 -20.62 -17.48
C GLU A 259 8.48 -20.09 -18.06
N GLU A 260 8.92 -18.87 -17.69
CA GLU A 260 10.22 -18.33 -18.13
C GLU A 260 11.43 -19.07 -17.56
N GLN A 261 11.29 -19.78 -16.44
CA GLN A 261 12.36 -20.62 -15.88
C GLN A 261 12.39 -22.04 -16.45
N SER A 262 11.27 -22.51 -17.00
CA SER A 262 11.17 -23.84 -17.62
C SER A 262 11.69 -23.86 -19.05
N THR A 263 11.56 -22.75 -19.80
CA THR A 263 12.03 -22.64 -21.19
C THR A 263 13.55 -22.47 -21.34
N HIS A 264 14.27 -22.16 -20.26
CA HIS A 264 15.74 -22.06 -20.26
C HIS A 264 16.47 -23.34 -19.81
N HIS A 265 15.76 -24.46 -19.63
CA HIS A 265 16.35 -25.75 -19.25
C HIS A 265 16.04 -26.90 -20.20
N ALA A 266 15.53 -26.59 -21.40
CA ALA A 266 15.19 -27.59 -22.43
C ALA A 266 16.05 -27.50 -23.70
N ASP A 267 17.06 -26.62 -23.73
CA ASP A 267 18.07 -26.53 -24.79
C ASP A 267 19.49 -26.63 -24.18
N GLU A 268 19.81 -27.79 -23.60
CA GLU A 268 21.18 -28.31 -23.44
C GLU A 268 21.20 -29.82 -23.76
#